data_AF-A0A973HQ02-F1
#
_entry.id   AF-A0A973HQ02-F1
#
_cell.length_a   1.000
_cell.length_b   1.000
_cell.length_c   1.000
_cell.angle_alpha   90.00
_cell.angle_beta   90.00
_cell.angle_gamma   90.00
#
_symmetry.space_group_name_H-M   'P 1'
#
loop_
_entity.id
_entity.type
_entity.pdbx_description
1 polymer ?
#
loop_
_entity_poly.entity_id
_entity_poly.type
_entity_poly.pdbx_seq_one_letter_code
_entity_poly.pdbx_strand_id
1 'polypeptide(L)'
;MRKLRMKVLARDTFYHTMNRLFRYRKDEKNVFDKEDKKYFVNLMTKLTDYFNVEISSYCIMSNHYHIIFKQKCELLSRPDATRRYNEYYQDLKKPKILEYKGDKDTLPYMLVEIDNTRERMRDMSEFMKVLQQAFTTWYNRRHDRFGTLWADRF
;
A
#
# COMPACT_ATOMS: atom_id res chain seq x y z
N MET A 1 7.84 -0.74 24.72
CA MET A 1 7.42 0.41 23.89
C MET A 1 7.76 0.10 22.43
N ARG A 2 6.81 0.19 21.49
CA ARG A 2 7.07 -0.10 20.06
C ARG A 2 7.91 1.04 19.45
N LYS A 3 9.01 0.71 18.77
CA LYS A 3 9.82 1.70 18.05
C LYS A 3 9.11 2.16 16.77
N LEU A 4 9.27 3.43 16.43
CA LEU A 4 8.88 3.98 15.13
C LEU A 4 9.75 3.35 14.04
N ARG A 5 9.17 3.09 12.86
CA ARG A 5 9.93 2.62 11.71
C ARG A 5 10.80 3.77 11.22
N MET A 6 12.09 3.54 11.09
CA MET A 6 13.01 4.50 10.48
C MET A 6 12.64 4.66 9.00
N LYS A 7 12.47 5.90 8.56
CA LYS A 7 12.18 6.25 7.17
C LYS A 7 13.26 7.20 6.68
N VAL A 8 14.06 6.73 5.74
CA VAL A 8 15.10 7.53 5.09
C VAL A 8 14.47 8.23 3.88
N LEU A 9 14.56 9.56 3.85
CA LEU A 9 13.97 10.41 2.79
C LEU A 9 15.03 11.07 1.89
N ALA A 10 16.30 11.04 2.30
CA ALA A 10 17.40 11.71 1.59
C ALA A 10 17.99 10.89 0.43
N ARG A 11 17.63 9.61 0.32
CA ARG A 11 18.11 8.71 -0.74
C ARG A 11 17.14 7.55 -0.93
N ASP A 12 17.17 6.96 -2.11
CA ASP A 12 16.50 5.69 -2.37
C ASP A 12 16.94 4.65 -1.34
N THR A 13 15.96 3.95 -0.76
CA THR A 13 16.22 3.01 0.32
C THR A 13 15.41 1.74 0.13
N PHE A 14 16.08 0.61 0.33
CA PHE A 14 15.46 -0.70 0.28
C PHE A 14 14.95 -1.12 1.66
N TYR A 15 13.74 -1.65 1.70
CA TYR A 15 13.11 -2.16 2.91
C TYR A 15 12.63 -3.58 2.68
N HIS A 16 13.08 -4.48 3.55
CA HIS A 16 12.47 -5.79 3.68
C HIS A 16 11.27 -5.70 4.60
N THR A 17 10.10 -6.02 4.07
CA THR A 17 8.88 -6.14 4.86
C THR A 17 8.40 -7.58 4.81
N MET A 18 7.77 -8.01 5.91
CA MET A 18 7.24 -9.35 6.00
C MET A 18 6.02 -9.34 6.89
N ASN A 19 5.04 -10.20 6.62
CA ASN A 19 4.00 -10.45 7.60
C ASN A 19 3.47 -11.87 7.43
N ARG A 20 2.85 -12.37 8.49
CA ARG A 20 2.29 -13.71 8.53
C ARG A 20 0.83 -13.69 8.93
N LEU A 21 0.14 -14.74 8.54
CA LEU A 21 -1.22 -15.00 8.95
C LEU A 21 -1.29 -15.14 10.48
N PHE A 22 -2.28 -14.49 11.06
CA PHE A 22 -2.69 -14.75 12.43
C PHE A 22 -3.19 -16.20 12.52
N ARG A 23 -2.77 -16.90 13.56
CA ARG A 23 -3.21 -18.24 13.89
C ARG A 23 -3.62 -18.26 15.34
N TYR A 24 -4.87 -18.62 15.60
CA TYR A 24 -5.38 -18.78 16.95
C TYR A 24 -4.91 -20.11 17.56
N ARG A 25 -4.83 -21.17 16.74
CA ARG A 25 -4.36 -22.50 17.15
C ARG A 25 -3.22 -22.99 16.26
N LYS A 26 -2.33 -23.84 16.81
CA LYS A 26 -1.16 -24.39 16.08
C LYS A 26 -1.57 -25.22 14.85
N ASP A 27 -2.72 -25.88 14.93
CA ASP A 27 -3.29 -26.77 13.90
C ASP A 27 -4.18 -26.03 12.88
N GLU A 28 -4.42 -24.73 13.07
CA GLU A 28 -5.24 -23.93 12.15
C GLU A 28 -4.55 -23.83 10.78
N LYS A 29 -5.21 -24.35 9.75
CA LYS A 29 -4.72 -24.39 8.36
C LYS A 29 -4.90 -23.05 7.64
N ASN A 30 -4.65 -21.92 8.29
CA ASN A 30 -4.64 -20.63 7.61
C ASN A 30 -3.45 -20.64 6.66
N VAL A 31 -3.76 -20.92 5.39
CA VAL A 31 -2.81 -21.02 4.30
C VAL A 31 -3.37 -20.37 3.06
N PHE A 32 -2.52 -19.59 2.38
CA PHE A 32 -2.77 -19.09 1.05
C PHE A 32 -2.79 -20.25 0.07
N ASP A 33 -3.95 -20.43 -0.55
CA ASP A 33 -4.10 -21.25 -1.74
C ASP A 33 -3.49 -20.56 -2.98
N LYS A 34 -3.59 -21.20 -4.14
CA LYS A 34 -3.05 -20.64 -5.39
C LYS A 34 -3.73 -19.32 -5.80
N GLU A 35 -5.04 -19.21 -5.59
CA GLU A 35 -5.82 -18.02 -5.94
C GLU A 35 -5.56 -16.88 -4.96
N ASP A 36 -5.38 -17.18 -3.67
CA ASP A 36 -5.00 -16.20 -2.66
C ASP A 36 -3.67 -15.54 -3.00
N LYS A 37 -2.66 -16.35 -3.38
CA LYS A 37 -1.34 -15.83 -3.80
C LYS A 37 -1.45 -14.99 -5.07
N LYS A 38 -2.20 -15.47 -6.06
CA LYS A 38 -2.42 -14.75 -7.32
C LYS A 38 -3.11 -13.42 -7.08
N TYR A 39 -4.16 -13.40 -6.25
CA TYR A 39 -4.87 -12.17 -5.89
C TYR A 39 -3.95 -11.21 -5.13
N PHE A 40 -3.17 -11.70 -4.16
CA PHE A 40 -2.22 -10.89 -3.41
C PHE A 40 -1.24 -10.17 -4.35
N VAL A 41 -0.64 -10.92 -5.29
CA VAL A 41 0.31 -10.35 -6.27
C VAL A 41 -0.39 -9.34 -7.19
N ASN A 42 -1.58 -9.67 -7.72
CA ASN A 42 -2.33 -8.76 -8.58
C ASN A 42 -2.70 -7.45 -7.87
N LEU A 43 -3.16 -7.54 -6.62
CA LEU A 43 -3.49 -6.38 -5.79
C LEU A 43 -2.24 -5.54 -5.52
N MET A 44 -1.16 -6.19 -5.10
CA MET A 44 0.13 -5.54 -4.83
C MET A 44 0.66 -4.79 -6.06
N THR A 45 0.63 -5.43 -7.24
CA THR A 45 1.05 -4.79 -8.51
C THR A 45 0.13 -3.62 -8.87
N LYS A 46 -1.19 -3.79 -8.77
CA LYS A 46 -2.16 -2.71 -9.06
C LYS A 46 -1.93 -1.48 -8.16
N LEU A 47 -1.56 -1.69 -6.89
CA LEU A 47 -1.29 -0.59 -5.98
C LEU A 47 -0.06 0.25 -6.40
N THR A 48 0.85 -0.28 -7.22
CA THR A 48 1.99 0.49 -7.75
C THR A 48 1.59 1.53 -8.80
N ASP A 49 0.38 1.43 -9.38
CA ASP A 49 -0.15 2.46 -10.27
C ASP A 49 -0.43 3.75 -9.49
N TYR A 50 -0.93 3.61 -8.26
CA TYR A 50 -1.20 4.73 -7.35
C TYR A 50 0.04 5.14 -6.56
N PHE A 51 0.71 4.23 -5.87
CA PHE A 51 1.85 4.58 -5.02
C PHE A 51 3.14 4.79 -5.82
N ASN A 52 3.98 5.72 -5.38
CA ASN A 52 5.34 5.93 -5.90
C ASN A 52 6.35 5.00 -5.21
N VAL A 53 6.09 3.70 -5.28
CA VAL A 53 6.98 2.67 -4.73
C VAL A 53 7.37 1.69 -5.82
N GLU A 54 8.56 1.11 -5.69
CA GLU A 54 9.04 0.07 -6.59
C GLU A 54 9.17 -1.24 -5.80
N ILE A 55 8.67 -2.33 -6.38
CA ILE A 55 8.76 -3.66 -5.79
C ILE A 55 9.90 -4.38 -6.48
N SER A 56 11.04 -4.49 -5.79
CA SER A 56 12.24 -5.09 -6.37
C SER A 56 12.20 -6.61 -6.35
N SER A 57 11.57 -7.21 -5.34
CA SER A 57 11.30 -8.65 -5.29
C SER A 57 10.21 -8.98 -4.25
N TYR A 58 9.62 -10.17 -4.37
CA TYR A 58 8.65 -10.67 -3.39
C TYR A 58 8.66 -12.20 -3.34
N CYS A 59 8.18 -12.75 -2.22
CA CYS A 59 7.92 -14.18 -2.04
C CYS A 59 6.63 -14.36 -1.23
N ILE A 60 5.64 -15.05 -1.81
CA ILE A 60 4.36 -15.34 -1.14
C ILE A 60 4.29 -16.84 -0.81
N MET A 61 4.51 -17.15 0.47
CA MET A 61 4.49 -18.52 0.99
C MET A 61 3.08 -18.94 1.38
N SER A 62 2.91 -20.10 1.99
CA SER A 62 1.59 -20.56 2.44
C SER A 62 1.05 -19.74 3.60
N ASN A 63 1.88 -19.25 4.54
CA ASN A 63 1.39 -18.59 5.75
C ASN A 63 2.00 -17.20 6.01
N HIS A 64 2.86 -16.72 5.11
CA HIS A 64 3.50 -15.42 5.23
C HIS A 64 3.98 -14.94 3.86
N TYR A 65 4.41 -13.68 3.81
CA TYR A 65 5.07 -13.11 2.64
C TYR A 65 6.32 -12.34 3.05
N HIS A 66 7.19 -12.12 2.06
CA HIS A 66 8.30 -11.18 2.10
C HIS A 66 8.22 -10.28 0.88
N ILE A 67 8.45 -8.98 1.05
CA ILE A 67 8.50 -8.01 -0.05
C ILE A 67 9.74 -7.13 0.16
N ILE A 68 10.50 -6.92 -0.90
CA ILE A 68 11.57 -5.93 -0.94
C ILE A 68 11.05 -4.71 -1.68
N PHE A 69 10.81 -3.64 -0.93
CA PHE A 69 10.44 -2.33 -1.46
C PHE A 69 11.69 -1.52 -1.71
N LYS A 70 11.72 -0.80 -2.82
CA LYS A 70 12.54 0.39 -2.99
C LYS A 70 11.64 1.61 -2.83
N GLN A 71 11.82 2.33 -1.73
CA GLN A 71 11.21 3.63 -1.52
C GLN A 71 12.08 4.69 -2.17
N LYS A 72 11.51 5.45 -3.10
CA LYS A 72 12.21 6.53 -3.80
C LYS A 72 12.32 7.76 -2.89
N CYS A 73 13.46 8.44 -2.92
CA CYS A 73 13.58 9.74 -2.25
C CYS A 73 12.81 10.84 -2.98
N GLU A 74 12.70 10.74 -4.30
CA GLU A 74 12.01 11.73 -5.11
C GLU A 74 10.48 11.61 -4.95
N LEU A 75 9.82 12.75 -4.84
CA LEU A 75 8.37 12.83 -4.90
C LEU A 75 7.91 12.82 -6.37
N LEU A 76 6.74 12.23 -6.63
CA LEU A 76 6.07 12.43 -7.92
C LEU A 76 5.90 13.92 -8.20
N SER A 77 5.80 14.30 -9.48
CA SER A 77 5.38 15.65 -9.84
C SER A 77 3.95 15.92 -9.30
N ARG A 78 3.60 17.18 -9.03
CA ARG A 78 2.23 17.55 -8.62
C ARG A 78 1.18 17.09 -9.64
N PRO A 79 1.37 17.30 -10.97
CA PRO A 79 0.48 16.73 -11.99
C PRO A 79 0.32 15.22 -11.89
N ASP A 80 1.41 14.46 -11.78
CA ASP A 80 1.35 13.00 -11.75
C ASP A 80 0.67 12.47 -10.50
N ALA A 81 0.93 13.09 -9.36
CA ALA A 81 0.30 12.71 -8.10
C ALA A 81 -1.21 12.93 -8.14
N THR A 82 -1.62 14.10 -8.63
CA THR A 82 -3.04 14.43 -8.82
C THR A 82 -3.72 13.45 -9.79
N ARG A 83 -3.08 13.18 -10.94
CA ARG A 83 -3.61 12.26 -11.95
C ARG A 83 -3.79 10.85 -11.38
N ARG A 84 -2.73 10.24 -10.81
CA ARG A 84 -2.79 8.90 -10.21
C ARG A 84 -3.80 8.81 -9.07
N TYR A 85 -3.91 9.86 -8.25
CA TYR A 85 -4.88 9.93 -7.16
C TYR A 85 -6.31 9.89 -7.69
N ASN A 86 -6.63 10.73 -8.67
CA ASN A 86 -7.97 10.77 -9.25
C ASN A 86 -8.29 9.47 -9.99
N GLU A 87 -7.35 8.90 -10.75
CA GLU A 87 -7.51 7.59 -11.42
C GLU A 87 -7.79 6.46 -10.42
N TYR A 88 -7.10 6.44 -9.27
CA TYR A 88 -7.30 5.39 -8.27
C TYR A 88 -8.65 5.50 -7.56
N TYR A 89 -9.12 6.73 -7.29
CA TYR A 89 -10.34 6.98 -6.53
C TYR A 89 -11.58 7.25 -7.39
N GLN A 90 -11.47 7.24 -8.72
CA GLN A 90 -12.55 7.62 -9.65
C GLN A 90 -13.85 6.83 -9.44
N ASP A 91 -13.76 5.54 -9.10
CA ASP A 91 -14.92 4.65 -8.95
C ASP A 91 -15.61 4.76 -7.58
N LEU A 92 -15.13 5.64 -6.70
CA LEU A 92 -15.78 5.88 -5.42
C LEU A 92 -17.05 6.71 -5.60
N LYS A 93 -18.10 6.43 -4.84
CA LYS A 93 -19.39 7.17 -4.90
C LYS A 93 -19.25 8.69 -4.75
N LYS A 94 -18.22 9.15 -4.02
CA LYS A 94 -17.88 10.56 -3.81
C LYS A 94 -16.36 10.68 -3.75
N PRO A 95 -15.67 10.76 -4.91
CA PRO A 95 -14.23 10.87 -4.90
C PRO A 95 -13.87 12.25 -4.38
N LYS A 96 -12.88 12.33 -3.48
CA LYS A 96 -12.14 13.58 -3.33
C LYS A 96 -11.40 13.77 -4.65
N ILE A 97 -11.54 14.93 -5.27
CA ILE A 97 -10.81 15.25 -6.50
C ILE A 97 -9.71 16.22 -6.13
N LEU A 98 -8.49 15.87 -6.51
CA LEU A 98 -7.38 16.81 -6.49
C LEU A 98 -7.35 17.51 -7.85
N GLU A 99 -7.28 18.84 -7.84
CA GLU A 99 -7.22 19.64 -9.06
C GLU A 99 -5.93 20.45 -9.03
N TYR A 100 -5.10 20.29 -10.05
CA TYR A 100 -3.85 21.01 -10.22
C TYR A 100 -3.90 21.79 -11.53
N LYS A 101 -3.87 23.12 -11.43
CA LYS A 101 -3.92 24.06 -12.58
C LYS A 101 -2.57 24.71 -12.89
N GLY A 102 -1.52 24.33 -12.16
CA GLY A 102 -0.23 25.02 -12.14
C GLY A 102 0.04 25.64 -10.77
N ASP A 103 1.31 25.86 -10.43
CA ASP A 103 1.71 26.31 -9.08
C ASP A 103 1.15 27.68 -8.70
N LYS A 104 0.91 28.57 -9.67
CA LYS A 104 0.35 29.91 -9.43
C LYS A 104 -1.17 29.92 -9.42
N ASP A 105 -1.79 29.02 -10.18
CA ASP A 105 -3.23 29.00 -10.44
C ASP A 105 -4.00 27.99 -9.55
N THR A 106 -3.27 27.17 -8.80
CA THR A 106 -3.84 26.24 -7.83
C THR A 106 -3.94 26.90 -6.47
N LEU A 107 -5.10 26.79 -5.81
CA LEU A 107 -5.32 27.38 -4.49
C LEU A 107 -4.29 26.84 -3.46
N PRO A 108 -3.75 27.67 -2.55
CA PRO A 108 -2.68 27.25 -1.64
C PRO A 108 -3.02 26.00 -0.81
N TYR A 109 -4.25 25.89 -0.30
CA TYR A 109 -4.68 24.72 0.47
C TYR A 109 -4.71 23.43 -0.36
N MET A 110 -4.99 23.53 -1.67
CA MET A 110 -4.96 22.40 -2.60
C MET A 110 -3.53 21.95 -2.87
N LEU A 111 -2.59 22.89 -3.02
CA LEU A 111 -1.16 22.55 -3.17
C LEU A 111 -0.65 21.79 -1.95
N VAL A 112 -1.01 22.23 -0.74
CA VAL A 112 -0.66 21.51 0.50
C VAL A 112 -1.24 20.10 0.52
N GLU A 113 -2.50 19.92 0.10
CA GLU A 113 -3.10 18.59 0.02
C GLU A 113 -2.42 17.70 -1.02
N ILE A 114 -2.06 18.24 -2.18
CA ILE A 114 -1.33 17.52 -3.22
C ILE A 114 0.05 17.10 -2.68
N ASP A 115 0.76 17.99 -2.01
CA ASP A 115 2.08 17.70 -1.42
C ASP A 115 2.00 16.64 -0.32
N ASN A 116 1.01 16.73 0.56
CA ASN A 116 0.73 15.68 1.55
C ASN A 116 0.38 14.34 0.89
N THR A 117 -0.31 14.37 -0.26
CA THR A 117 -0.65 13.17 -1.02
C THR A 117 0.60 12.55 -1.64
N ARG A 118 1.48 13.36 -2.22
CA ARG A 118 2.78 12.93 -2.78
C ARG A 118 3.64 12.23 -1.74
N GLU A 119 3.68 12.78 -0.53
CA GLU A 119 4.39 12.18 0.62
C GLU A 119 3.81 10.81 1.00
N ARG A 120 2.48 10.70 1.10
CA ARG A 120 1.81 9.42 1.38
C ARG A 120 2.01 8.40 0.26
N MET A 121 2.04 8.85 -0.99
CA MET A 121 2.23 7.97 -2.15
C MET A 121 3.61 7.33 -2.19
N ARG A 122 4.66 7.96 -1.65
CA ARG A 122 5.99 7.32 -1.56
C ARG A 122 6.17 6.49 -0.29
N ASP A 123 5.29 6.60 0.69
CA ASP A 123 5.45 5.95 1.99
C ASP A 123 5.09 4.46 1.92
N MET A 124 6.09 3.58 2.07
CA MET A 124 5.84 2.13 2.06
C MET A 124 4.86 1.70 3.16
N SER A 125 4.74 2.48 4.24
CA SER A 125 3.84 2.14 5.33
C SER A 125 2.38 2.35 4.97
N GLU A 126 2.09 3.39 4.20
CA GLU A 126 0.76 3.65 3.65
C GLU A 126 0.43 2.59 2.58
N PHE A 127 1.39 2.24 1.71
CA PHE A 127 1.23 1.15 0.75
C PHE A 127 0.83 -0.16 1.44
N MET A 128 1.61 -0.57 2.45
CA MET A 128 1.40 -1.84 3.14
C MET A 128 0.10 -1.86 3.94
N LYS A 129 -0.31 -0.72 4.50
CA LYS A 129 -1.62 -0.58 5.16
C LYS A 129 -2.76 -0.83 4.18
N VAL A 130 -2.73 -0.21 3.00
CA VAL A 130 -3.76 -0.40 1.97
C VAL A 130 -3.76 -1.84 1.46
N LEU A 131 -2.59 -2.39 1.12
CA LEU A 131 -2.44 -3.78 0.66
C LEU A 131 -3.01 -4.78 1.65
N GLN A 132 -2.57 -4.70 2.91
CA GLN A 132 -3.02 -5.63 3.96
C GLN A 132 -4.51 -5.51 4.23
N GLN A 133 -5.07 -4.29 4.24
CA GLN A 133 -6.48 -4.06 4.51
C GLN A 133 -7.35 -4.59 3.36
N ALA A 134 -7.02 -4.22 2.12
CA ALA A 134 -7.76 -4.68 0.94
C ALA A 134 -7.70 -6.20 0.80
N PHE A 135 -6.53 -6.80 1.01
CA PHE A 135 -6.38 -8.25 0.99
C PHE A 135 -7.17 -8.93 2.11
N THR A 136 -7.15 -8.38 3.33
CA THR A 136 -7.94 -8.92 4.46
C THR A 136 -9.42 -8.95 4.13
N THR A 137 -9.97 -7.84 3.62
CA THR A 137 -11.39 -7.75 3.25
C THR A 137 -11.76 -8.79 2.20
N TRP A 138 -10.94 -8.93 1.15
CA TRP A 138 -11.18 -9.90 0.10
C TRP A 138 -11.05 -11.35 0.60
N TYR A 139 -9.97 -11.66 1.32
CA TYR A 139 -9.68 -13.01 1.84
C TYR A 139 -10.78 -13.47 2.80
N ASN A 140 -11.17 -12.60 3.74
CA ASN A 140 -12.24 -12.91 4.69
C ASN A 140 -13.56 -13.22 3.97
N ARG A 141 -13.94 -12.42 2.96
CA ARG A 141 -15.13 -12.69 2.16
C ARG A 141 -15.04 -14.01 1.39
N ARG A 142 -13.88 -14.32 0.79
CA ARG A 142 -13.67 -15.55 0.00
C ARG A 142 -13.73 -16.81 0.86
N HIS A 143 -13.19 -16.75 2.08
CA HIS A 143 -13.05 -17.89 2.99
C HIS A 143 -14.14 -17.95 4.06
N ASP A 144 -15.20 -17.14 3.94
CA ASP A 144 -16.29 -17.02 4.93
C ASP A 144 -15.78 -16.79 6.38
N ARG A 145 -14.86 -15.84 6.51
CA ARG A 145 -14.23 -15.45 7.77
C ARG A 145 -14.50 -13.99 8.11
N PHE A 146 -14.28 -13.64 9.36
CA PHE A 146 -14.28 -12.26 9.84
C PHE A 146 -13.06 -12.02 10.75
N GLY A 147 -12.77 -10.73 10.98
CA GLY A 147 -11.72 -10.31 11.90
C GLY A 147 -10.33 -10.16 11.27
N THR A 148 -9.32 -10.17 12.15
CA THR A 148 -7.92 -9.87 11.77
C THR A 148 -7.27 -11.05 11.05
N LEU A 149 -6.65 -10.77 9.91
CA LEU A 149 -5.91 -11.77 9.14
C LEU A 149 -4.42 -11.82 9.48
N TRP A 150 -3.82 -10.70 9.88
CA TRP A 150 -2.37 -10.56 10.04
C TRP A 150 -1.93 -10.61 11.51
N ALA A 151 -0.81 -11.26 11.80
CA ALA A 151 -0.36 -11.48 13.18
C ALA A 151 0.26 -10.23 13.82
N ASP A 152 0.89 -9.35 13.03
CA ASP A 152 1.48 -8.11 13.52
C ASP A 152 1.47 -7.03 12.41
N ARG A 153 2.12 -5.89 12.66
CA ARG A 153 2.62 -4.99 11.63
C ARG A 153 3.70 -5.70 10.81
N PHE A 154 3.83 -5.29 9.56
CA PHE A 154 4.84 -5.81 8.63
C PHE A 154 6.25 -5.30 8.86
#